data_AF-A0A2S9FF94-F1
#
_entry.id   AF-A0A2S9FF94-F1
#
_cell.length_a   1.000
_cell.length_b   1.000
_cell.length_c   1.000
_cell.angle_alpha   90.00
_cell.angle_beta   90.00
_cell.angle_gamma   90.00
#
_symmetry.space_group_name_H-M   'P 1'
#
loop_
_entity.id
_entity.type
_entity.pdbx_description
1 polymer ?
#
loop_
_entity_poly.entity_id
_entity_poly.type
_entity_poly.pdbx_seq_one_letter_code
_entity_poly.pdbx_strand_id
1 'polypeptide(L)'
;MTPKTEQRMAAERWFLKRGLPAVLRPGVLVQRVWTRSAPALAALAVMMTFSMLVVLVTGKYTIDIDGTPTRTEWFVLAVVVVALPAAATVGWLVSRVEDRRTRGIVSAVSLGIATLGGIYAGPSAGVAIDLITELVLVVLIFVGTATGVGAILGWAVRMTSGNLASVGNMLLGALPVMLLTVLVFFNGPVWTMAATISRLRLWLALLFLLLIAAA
;
A
#
# COMPACT_ATOMS: atom_id res chain seq x y z
N MET A 1 -0.31 10.67 -34.36
CA MET A 1 0.84 9.78 -34.06
C MET A 1 0.91 8.74 -35.16
N THR A 2 2.09 8.17 -35.47
CA THR A 2 2.16 7.11 -36.49
C THR A 2 1.75 5.76 -35.88
N PRO A 3 1.14 4.83 -36.66
CA PRO A 3 0.65 3.55 -36.14
C PRO A 3 1.75 2.70 -35.49
N LYS A 4 3.00 2.78 -36.00
CA LYS A 4 4.17 2.12 -35.39
C LYS A 4 4.48 2.63 -33.97
N THR A 5 4.30 3.93 -33.71
CA THR A 5 4.52 4.53 -32.38
C THR A 5 3.47 4.09 -31.38
N GLU A 6 2.22 3.94 -31.81
CA GLU A 6 1.12 3.48 -30.94
C GLU A 6 1.30 2.02 -30.52
N GLN A 7 1.64 1.13 -31.47
CA GLN A 7 1.94 -0.27 -31.19
C GLN A 7 3.11 -0.41 -30.21
N ARG A 8 4.19 0.35 -30.41
CA ARG A 8 5.33 0.37 -29.47
C ARG A 8 4.92 0.83 -28.08
N MET A 9 4.12 1.89 -27.96
CA MET A 9 3.60 2.35 -26.67
C MET A 9 2.67 1.34 -25.99
N ALA A 10 1.89 0.58 -26.77
CA ALA A 10 1.04 -0.48 -26.25
C ALA A 10 1.89 -1.63 -25.69
N ALA A 11 2.93 -2.05 -26.42
CA ALA A 11 3.88 -3.07 -25.97
C ALA A 11 4.62 -2.64 -24.69
N GLU A 12 5.15 -1.41 -24.65
CA GLU A 12 5.81 -0.84 -23.47
C GLU A 12 4.87 -0.87 -22.24
N ARG A 13 3.61 -0.45 -22.41
CA ARG A 13 2.59 -0.49 -21.34
C ARG A 13 2.28 -1.91 -20.87
N TRP A 14 2.25 -2.87 -21.79
CA TRP A 14 1.99 -4.27 -21.46
C TRP A 14 3.11 -4.87 -20.60
N PHE A 15 4.39 -4.61 -20.93
CA PHE A 15 5.53 -5.09 -20.13
C PHE A 15 5.51 -4.51 -18.72
N LEU A 16 5.23 -3.21 -18.60
CA LEU A 16 5.10 -2.56 -17.29
C LEU A 16 3.93 -3.11 -16.47
N LYS A 17 2.78 -3.39 -17.08
CA LYS A 17 1.63 -4.01 -16.37
C LYS A 17 1.95 -5.41 -15.83
N ARG A 18 2.90 -6.12 -16.45
CA ARG A 18 3.37 -7.45 -16.03
C ARG A 18 4.59 -7.43 -15.12
N GLY A 19 5.03 -6.26 -14.66
CA GLY A 19 6.18 -6.16 -13.75
C GLY A 19 7.53 -6.46 -14.40
N LEU A 20 7.66 -6.25 -15.72
CA LEU A 20 8.90 -6.50 -16.48
C LEU A 20 9.59 -5.20 -16.94
N PRO A 21 10.05 -4.31 -16.04
CA PRO A 21 10.69 -3.05 -16.44
C PRO A 21 12.08 -3.26 -17.05
N ALA A 22 12.80 -4.31 -16.65
CA ALA A 22 14.17 -4.60 -17.12
C ALA A 22 14.27 -4.93 -18.63
N VAL A 23 13.16 -5.33 -19.26
CA VAL A 23 13.10 -5.61 -20.71
C VAL A 23 13.11 -4.32 -21.53
N LEU A 24 12.72 -3.19 -20.92
CA LEU A 24 12.66 -1.90 -21.60
C LEU A 24 14.01 -1.18 -21.54
N ARG A 25 14.32 -0.43 -22.61
CA ARG A 25 15.52 0.42 -22.62
C ARG A 25 15.44 1.47 -21.49
N PRO A 26 16.51 1.69 -20.71
CA PRO A 26 16.51 2.64 -19.59
C PRO A 26 16.01 4.04 -19.97
N GLY A 27 16.38 4.54 -21.15
CA GLY A 27 15.93 5.86 -21.63
C GLY A 27 14.42 5.99 -21.82
N VAL A 28 13.70 4.90 -22.10
CA VAL A 28 12.23 4.90 -22.24
C VAL A 28 11.56 5.04 -20.88
N LEU A 29 12.16 4.48 -19.83
CA LEU A 29 11.65 4.59 -18.47
C LEU A 29 11.80 6.02 -17.94
N VAL A 30 12.90 6.71 -18.29
CA VAL A 30 13.21 8.09 -17.84
C VAL A 30 12.37 9.15 -18.55
N GLN A 31 12.09 8.98 -19.86
CA GLN A 31 11.39 9.99 -20.67
C GLN A 31 9.98 10.36 -20.19
N ARG A 32 9.33 9.53 -19.37
CA ARG A 32 7.94 9.75 -18.93
C ARG A 32 7.77 9.71 -17.42
N VAL A 33 8.86 9.77 -16.65
CA VAL A 33 8.82 9.66 -15.19
C VAL A 33 7.89 10.71 -14.61
N TRP A 34 7.93 11.96 -15.09
CA TRP A 34 7.04 13.03 -14.63
C TRP A 34 5.56 12.63 -14.61
N THR A 35 5.01 12.27 -15.77
CA THR A 35 3.60 11.83 -15.86
C THR A 35 3.37 10.50 -15.13
N ARG A 36 4.38 9.64 -15.04
CA ARG A 36 4.27 8.31 -14.41
C ARG A 36 4.24 8.42 -12.88
N SER A 37 4.91 9.41 -12.30
CA SER A 37 4.98 9.69 -10.86
C SER A 37 3.74 10.40 -10.32
N ALA A 38 2.85 10.92 -11.18
CA ALA A 38 1.66 11.68 -10.76
C ALA A 38 0.82 10.99 -9.65
N PRO A 39 0.53 9.68 -9.71
CA PRO A 39 -0.18 8.97 -8.63
C PRO A 39 0.56 9.02 -7.28
N ALA A 40 1.88 8.85 -7.29
CA ALA A 40 2.69 8.88 -6.08
C ALA A 40 2.85 10.31 -5.54
N LEU A 41 3.01 11.30 -6.41
CA LEU A 41 3.04 12.71 -6.04
C LEU A 41 1.71 13.17 -5.46
N ALA A 42 0.58 12.71 -6.02
CA ALA A 42 -0.74 13.02 -5.48
C ALA A 42 -0.95 12.41 -4.08
N ALA A 43 -0.50 11.17 -3.86
CA ALA A 43 -0.53 10.57 -2.53
C ALA A 43 0.34 11.35 -1.53
N LEU A 44 1.53 11.80 -1.95
CA LEU A 44 2.40 12.65 -1.14
C LEU A 44 1.74 14.00 -0.83
N ALA A 45 1.09 14.64 -1.80
CA ALA A 45 0.39 15.90 -1.61
C ALA A 45 -0.76 15.78 -0.61
N VAL A 46 -1.52 14.68 -0.65
CA VAL A 46 -2.54 14.38 0.36
C VAL A 46 -1.90 14.24 1.73
N MET A 47 -0.81 13.49 1.86
CA MET A 47 -0.10 13.35 3.12
C MET A 47 0.36 14.70 3.68
N MET A 48 0.91 15.57 2.84
CA MET A 48 1.34 16.92 3.22
C MET A 48 0.17 17.82 3.61
N THR A 49 -0.97 17.68 2.93
CA THR A 49 -2.21 18.40 3.28
C THR A 49 -2.71 17.98 4.67
N PHE A 50 -2.69 16.67 4.96
CA PHE A 50 -3.05 16.15 6.28
C PHE A 50 -2.07 16.63 7.36
N SER A 51 -0.75 16.65 7.07
CA SER A 51 0.25 17.25 7.97
C SER A 51 -0.07 18.72 8.27
N MET A 52 -0.41 19.49 7.24
CA MET A 52 -0.78 20.91 7.40
C MET A 52 -2.05 21.09 8.23
N LEU A 53 -3.05 20.22 8.06
CA LEU A 53 -4.25 20.23 8.90
C LEU A 53 -3.93 19.92 10.38
N VAL A 54 -3.03 18.97 10.64
CA VAL A 54 -2.60 18.65 12.01
C VAL A 54 -1.90 19.83 12.66
N VAL A 55 -0.96 20.48 11.96
CA VAL A 55 -0.24 21.66 12.46
C VAL A 55 -1.20 22.83 12.67
N LEU A 56 -2.14 23.05 11.76
CA LEU A 56 -3.14 24.12 11.87
C LEU A 56 -4.03 23.95 13.12
N VAL A 57 -4.42 22.72 13.43
CA VAL A 57 -5.30 22.42 14.57
C VAL A 57 -4.55 22.36 15.90
N THR A 58 -3.32 21.84 15.89
CA THR A 58 -2.54 21.59 17.12
C THR A 58 -1.63 22.76 17.47
N GLY A 59 -1.23 23.57 16.49
CA GLY A 59 -0.25 24.66 16.65
C GLY A 59 1.17 24.17 17.01
N LYS A 60 1.40 22.85 17.00
CA LYS A 60 2.68 22.22 17.34
C LYS A 60 3.14 21.34 16.18
N TYR A 61 4.45 21.33 15.96
CA TYR A 61 5.11 20.49 14.96
C TYR A 61 5.40 19.07 15.47
N THR A 62 5.33 18.84 16.78
CA THR A 62 5.48 17.53 17.41
C THR A 62 4.23 17.18 18.21
N ILE A 63 3.72 15.96 18.00
CA ILE A 63 2.61 15.39 18.75
C ILE A 63 3.23 14.57 19.88
N ASP A 64 3.20 15.12 21.08
CA ASP A 64 3.61 14.43 22.30
C ASP A 64 2.35 14.08 23.09
N ILE A 65 1.98 12.79 23.16
CA ILE A 65 0.78 12.32 23.87
C ILE A 65 1.24 11.71 25.19
N ASP A 66 1.26 12.54 26.24
CA ASP A 66 1.52 12.08 27.59
C ASP A 66 0.19 11.71 28.29
N GLY A 67 -0.02 10.42 28.57
CA GLY A 67 -1.16 9.95 29.37
C GLY A 67 -2.48 9.82 28.60
N THR A 68 -3.57 10.36 29.14
CA THR A 68 -4.92 10.20 28.54
C THR A 68 -5.17 11.24 27.45
N PRO A 69 -5.42 10.83 26.20
CA PRO A 69 -5.54 11.76 25.09
C PRO A 69 -6.74 12.71 25.23
N THR A 70 -6.47 13.98 25.03
CA THR A 70 -7.47 15.07 24.95
C THR A 70 -8.33 14.92 23.69
N ARG A 71 -9.48 15.63 23.62
CA ARG A 71 -10.34 15.61 22.42
C ARG A 71 -9.60 16.01 21.14
N THR A 72 -8.62 16.90 21.24
CA THR A 72 -7.79 17.35 20.12
C THR A 72 -6.82 16.25 19.67
N GLU A 73 -6.20 15.52 20.60
CA GLU A 73 -5.31 14.39 20.26
C GLU A 73 -6.08 13.22 19.64
N TRP A 74 -7.31 12.94 20.12
CA TRP A 74 -8.20 11.99 19.46
C TRP A 74 -8.54 12.39 18.03
N PHE A 75 -8.75 13.69 17.78
CA PHE A 75 -8.96 14.21 16.43
C PHE A 75 -7.71 14.02 15.57
N VAL A 76 -6.53 14.36 16.07
CA VAL A 76 -5.25 14.14 15.36
C VAL A 76 -5.03 12.66 15.06
N LEU A 77 -5.33 11.77 16.00
CA LEU A 77 -5.20 10.32 15.81
C LEU A 77 -6.16 9.82 14.71
N ALA A 78 -7.40 10.30 14.69
CA ALA A 78 -8.35 10.01 13.62
C ALA A 78 -7.85 10.52 12.26
N VAL A 79 -7.31 11.74 12.22
CA VAL A 79 -6.72 12.34 11.01
C VAL A 79 -5.55 11.50 10.50
N VAL A 80 -4.65 11.03 11.37
CA VAL A 80 -3.52 10.15 11.01
C VAL A 80 -4.00 8.79 10.48
N VAL A 81 -5.01 8.19 11.12
CA VAL A 81 -5.58 6.91 10.67
C VAL A 81 -6.22 7.05 9.28
N VAL A 82 -6.85 8.19 8.98
CA VAL A 82 -7.50 8.45 7.69
C VAL A 82 -6.52 8.91 6.61
N ALA A 83 -5.38 9.50 6.99
CA ALA A 83 -4.39 10.04 6.04
C ALA A 83 -3.87 8.99 5.06
N LEU A 84 -3.50 7.80 5.55
CA LEU A 84 -2.99 6.71 4.70
C LEU A 84 -4.05 6.17 3.72
N PRO A 85 -5.28 5.82 4.16
CA PRO A 85 -6.38 5.48 3.25
C PRO A 85 -6.70 6.58 2.24
N ALA A 86 -6.72 7.85 2.66
CA ALA A 86 -6.97 8.99 1.77
C ALA A 86 -5.87 9.13 0.71
N ALA A 87 -4.59 9.03 1.10
CA ALA A 87 -3.47 9.07 0.17
C ALA A 87 -3.51 7.90 -0.82
N ALA A 88 -3.82 6.69 -0.36
CA ALA A 88 -3.94 5.51 -1.19
C ALA A 88 -5.10 5.61 -2.20
N THR A 89 -6.26 6.09 -1.76
CA THR A 89 -7.45 6.26 -2.61
C THR A 89 -7.23 7.33 -3.67
N VAL A 90 -6.68 8.50 -3.31
CA VAL A 90 -6.35 9.56 -4.27
C VAL A 90 -5.28 9.11 -5.25
N GLY A 91 -4.20 8.49 -4.77
CA GLY A 91 -3.16 7.92 -5.64
C GLY A 91 -3.73 6.90 -6.63
N TRP A 92 -4.64 6.04 -6.16
CA TRP A 92 -5.34 5.08 -7.01
C TRP A 92 -6.25 5.76 -8.05
N LEU A 93 -7.03 6.77 -7.67
CA LEU A 93 -7.87 7.54 -8.58
C LEU A 93 -7.03 8.22 -9.68
N VAL A 94 -5.91 8.84 -9.30
CA VAL A 94 -4.97 9.45 -10.26
C VAL A 94 -4.33 8.40 -11.17
N SER A 95 -4.10 7.18 -10.67
CA SER A 95 -3.59 6.07 -11.50
C SER A 95 -4.56 5.60 -12.59
N ARG A 96 -5.87 5.84 -12.42
CA ARG A 96 -6.93 5.53 -13.40
C ARG A 96 -7.04 6.56 -14.52
N VAL A 97 -6.47 7.75 -14.35
CA VAL A 97 -6.53 8.80 -15.38
C VAL A 97 -5.64 8.43 -16.56
N GLU A 98 -6.23 8.30 -17.75
CA GLU A 98 -5.50 7.94 -18.97
C GLU A 98 -4.90 9.16 -19.68
N ASP A 99 -5.48 10.35 -19.48
CA ASP A 99 -5.02 11.58 -20.12
C ASP A 99 -3.68 12.08 -19.53
N ARG A 100 -2.73 12.33 -20.43
CA ARG A 100 -1.38 12.78 -20.07
C ARG A 100 -1.34 14.22 -19.61
N ARG A 101 -2.18 15.09 -20.18
CA ARG A 101 -2.20 16.51 -19.79
C ARG A 101 -2.71 16.64 -18.37
N THR A 102 -3.83 15.99 -18.07
CA THR A 102 -4.40 15.93 -16.72
C THR A 102 -3.39 15.39 -15.71
N ARG A 103 -2.67 14.30 -16.00
CA ARG A 103 -1.62 13.78 -15.12
C ARG A 103 -0.46 14.75 -14.91
N GLY A 104 -0.05 15.47 -15.96
CA GLY A 104 0.97 16.52 -15.86
C GLY A 104 0.56 17.66 -14.92
N ILE A 105 -0.68 18.13 -15.05
CA ILE A 105 -1.27 19.16 -14.17
C ILE A 105 -1.32 18.64 -12.73
N VAL A 106 -1.84 17.43 -12.52
CA VAL A 106 -1.92 16.81 -11.18
C VAL A 106 -0.54 16.70 -10.55
N SER A 107 0.49 16.27 -11.29
CA SER A 107 1.86 16.22 -10.75
C SER A 107 2.40 17.60 -10.37
N ALA A 108 2.15 18.63 -11.19
CA ALA A 108 2.62 19.98 -10.91
C ALA A 108 1.91 20.58 -9.68
N VAL A 109 0.59 20.44 -9.61
CA VAL A 109 -0.22 20.87 -8.45
C VAL A 109 0.20 20.12 -7.20
N SER A 110 0.41 18.81 -7.30
CA SER A 110 0.85 17.98 -6.17
C SER A 110 2.21 18.42 -5.63
N LEU A 111 3.14 18.76 -6.52
CA LEU A 111 4.45 19.30 -6.13
C LEU A 111 4.29 20.66 -5.45
N GLY A 112 3.41 21.52 -5.95
CA GLY A 112 3.08 22.80 -5.31
C GLY A 112 2.53 22.61 -3.89
N ILE A 113 1.55 21.72 -3.72
CA ILE A 113 0.98 21.40 -2.39
C ILE A 113 2.04 20.80 -1.47
N ALA A 114 2.88 19.92 -1.98
CA ALA A 114 3.96 19.32 -1.21
C ALA A 114 4.93 20.40 -0.69
N THR A 115 5.38 21.30 -1.57
CA THR A 115 6.31 22.37 -1.19
C THR A 115 5.70 23.34 -0.18
N LEU A 116 4.41 23.64 -0.29
CA LEU A 116 3.68 24.41 0.73
C LEU A 116 3.63 23.64 2.05
N GLY A 117 3.38 22.33 2.01
CA GLY A 117 3.43 21.47 3.19
C GLY A 117 4.80 21.45 3.87
N GLY A 118 5.90 21.38 3.11
CA GLY A 118 7.26 21.45 3.65
C GLY A 118 7.59 22.79 4.31
N ILE A 119 7.02 23.89 3.83
CA ILE A 119 7.21 25.23 4.41
C ILE A 119 6.38 25.42 5.68
N TYR A 120 5.11 25.01 5.67
CA TYR A 120 4.15 25.34 6.73
C TYR A 120 3.94 24.23 7.77
N ALA A 121 4.25 22.99 7.43
CA ALA A 121 3.83 21.80 8.18
C ALA A 121 4.93 20.74 8.31
N GLY A 122 6.19 21.17 8.20
CA GLY A 122 7.34 20.29 8.30
C GLY A 122 7.52 19.72 9.72
N PRO A 123 8.04 18.49 9.85
CA PRO A 123 8.20 17.81 11.14
C PRO A 123 9.29 18.43 12.04
N SER A 124 10.11 19.35 11.53
CA SER A 124 11.18 19.99 12.30
C SER A 124 10.98 21.50 12.46
N ALA A 125 11.65 22.11 13.44
CA ALA A 125 11.65 23.56 13.60
C ALA A 125 12.39 24.31 12.47
N GLY A 126 13.09 23.57 11.60
CA GLY A 126 13.94 24.11 10.55
C GLY A 126 13.35 23.86 9.17
N VAL A 127 12.78 24.92 8.57
CA VAL A 127 12.25 24.91 7.19
C VAL A 127 13.24 24.31 6.19
N ALA A 128 14.55 24.56 6.36
CA ALA A 128 15.58 23.99 5.50
C ALA A 128 15.68 22.46 5.55
N ILE A 129 15.54 21.86 6.73
CA ILE A 129 15.62 20.40 6.91
C ILE A 129 14.38 19.76 6.28
N ASP A 130 13.20 20.34 6.50
CA ASP A 130 11.95 19.83 5.96
C ASP A 130 11.92 19.89 4.43
N LEU A 131 12.41 20.98 3.83
CA LEU A 131 12.59 21.09 2.38
C LEU A 131 13.57 20.04 1.83
N ILE A 132 14.67 19.75 2.55
CA ILE A 132 15.63 18.73 2.12
C ILE A 132 14.99 17.34 2.21
N THR A 133 14.29 17.01 3.30
CA THR A 133 13.58 15.74 3.45
C THR A 133 12.52 15.56 2.37
N GLU A 134 11.76 16.61 2.07
CA GLU A 134 10.79 16.61 0.98
C GLU A 134 11.46 16.38 -0.38
N LEU A 135 12.55 17.10 -0.66
CA LEU A 135 13.31 16.93 -1.90
C LEU A 135 13.81 15.48 -2.04
N VAL A 136 14.31 14.88 -0.96
CA VAL A 136 14.74 13.48 -0.94
C VAL A 136 13.58 12.52 -1.22
N LEU A 137 12.41 12.74 -0.61
CA LEU A 137 11.20 11.96 -0.86
C LEU A 137 10.75 12.04 -2.33
N VAL A 138 10.74 13.26 -2.88
CA VAL A 138 10.41 13.49 -4.29
C VAL A 138 11.42 12.75 -5.18
N VAL A 139 12.72 12.91 -4.94
CA VAL A 139 13.77 12.19 -5.69
C VAL A 139 13.57 10.68 -5.59
N LEU A 140 13.25 10.14 -4.41
CA LEU A 140 12.99 8.71 -4.23
C LEU A 140 11.77 8.24 -5.05
N ILE A 141 10.70 9.04 -5.11
CA ILE A 141 9.54 8.76 -5.98
C ILE A 141 9.96 8.74 -7.45
N PHE A 142 10.76 9.72 -7.91
CA PHE A 142 11.25 9.76 -9.28
C PHE A 142 12.14 8.54 -9.59
N VAL A 143 13.08 8.20 -8.72
CA VAL A 143 14.00 7.06 -8.89
C VAL A 143 13.24 5.73 -8.84
N GLY A 144 12.33 5.54 -7.89
CA GLY A 144 11.48 4.33 -7.80
C GLY A 144 10.56 4.17 -9.01
N THR A 145 10.09 5.28 -9.58
CA THR A 145 9.28 5.27 -10.78
C THR A 145 10.12 5.02 -12.04
N ALA A 146 11.34 5.56 -12.11
CA ALA A 146 12.28 5.37 -13.21
C ALA A 146 12.83 3.94 -13.27
N THR A 147 13.14 3.35 -12.12
CA THR A 147 13.56 1.93 -12.01
C THR A 147 12.41 0.97 -12.29
N GLY A 148 11.16 1.42 -12.18
CA GLY A 148 9.99 0.61 -12.42
C GLY A 148 9.59 -0.28 -11.24
N VAL A 149 10.13 -0.03 -10.05
CA VAL A 149 9.76 -0.71 -8.80
C VAL A 149 8.25 -0.68 -8.58
N GLY A 150 7.60 0.45 -8.84
CA GLY A 150 6.14 0.55 -8.75
C GLY A 150 5.37 -0.40 -9.70
N ALA A 151 5.97 -0.76 -10.84
CA ALA A 151 5.39 -1.73 -11.77
C ALA A 151 5.47 -3.16 -11.23
N ILE A 152 6.61 -3.49 -10.60
CA ILE A 152 6.85 -4.79 -9.95
C ILE A 152 5.92 -4.94 -8.74
N LEU A 153 5.88 -3.95 -7.84
CA LEU A 153 4.99 -3.96 -6.67
C LEU A 153 3.52 -4.06 -7.07
N GLY A 154 3.08 -3.25 -8.05
CA GLY A 154 1.71 -3.30 -8.54
C GLY A 154 1.35 -4.63 -9.19
N TRP A 155 2.29 -5.27 -9.89
CA TRP A 155 2.12 -6.62 -10.42
C TRP A 155 2.06 -7.67 -9.30
N ALA A 156 2.97 -7.60 -8.32
CA ALA A 156 3.02 -8.51 -7.18
C ALA A 156 1.71 -8.48 -6.40
N VAL A 157 1.18 -7.29 -6.07
CA VAL A 157 -0.11 -7.14 -5.37
C VAL A 157 -1.27 -7.75 -6.18
N ARG A 158 -1.30 -7.53 -7.50
CA ARG A 158 -2.32 -8.16 -8.37
C ARG A 158 -2.20 -9.68 -8.41
N MET A 159 -0.97 -10.20 -8.43
CA MET A 159 -0.72 -11.63 -8.42
C MET A 159 -1.13 -12.26 -7.09
N THR A 160 -0.72 -11.66 -5.96
CA THR A 160 -1.09 -12.12 -4.62
C THR A 160 -2.60 -12.10 -4.42
N SER A 161 -3.28 -11.02 -4.81
CA SER A 161 -4.74 -10.94 -4.69
C SER A 161 -5.47 -11.96 -5.58
N GLY A 162 -5.00 -12.17 -6.82
CA GLY A 162 -5.53 -13.22 -7.69
C GLY A 162 -5.33 -14.63 -7.12
N ASN A 163 -4.15 -14.91 -6.57
CA ASN A 163 -3.85 -16.18 -5.92
C ASN A 163 -4.71 -16.38 -4.66
N LEU A 164 -4.86 -15.34 -3.83
CA LEU A 164 -5.67 -15.40 -2.62
C LEU A 164 -7.15 -15.63 -2.95
N ALA A 165 -7.66 -14.98 -4.01
CA ALA A 165 -9.01 -15.24 -4.51
C ALA A 165 -9.18 -16.67 -5.02
N SER A 166 -8.17 -17.22 -5.71
CA SER A 166 -8.18 -18.62 -6.17
C SER A 166 -8.20 -19.61 -5.01
N VAL A 167 -7.33 -19.43 -4.01
CA VAL A 167 -7.31 -20.23 -2.78
C VAL A 167 -8.65 -20.12 -2.04
N GLY A 168 -9.19 -18.90 -1.93
CA GLY A 168 -10.50 -18.67 -1.34
C GLY A 168 -11.61 -19.41 -2.09
N ASN A 169 -11.60 -19.39 -3.42
CA ASN A 169 -12.59 -20.10 -4.22
C ASN A 169 -12.47 -21.63 -4.08
N MET A 170 -11.24 -22.15 -4.02
CA MET A 170 -10.99 -23.57 -3.75
C MET A 170 -11.45 -23.98 -2.36
N LEU A 171 -11.16 -23.17 -1.33
CA LEU A 171 -11.62 -23.40 0.03
C LEU A 171 -13.15 -23.32 0.08
N LEU A 172 -13.79 -22.27 -0.40
CA LEU A 172 -15.25 -22.14 -0.37
C LEU A 172 -15.95 -23.26 -1.17
N GLY A 173 -15.32 -23.76 -2.24
CA GLY A 173 -15.84 -24.91 -3.01
C GLY A 173 -15.61 -26.27 -2.33
N ALA A 174 -14.46 -26.49 -1.72
CA ALA A 174 -14.09 -27.78 -1.13
C ALA A 174 -14.55 -27.94 0.32
N LEU A 175 -14.62 -26.85 1.09
CA LEU A 175 -14.93 -26.80 2.51
C LEU A 175 -16.31 -27.41 2.84
N PRO A 176 -17.39 -27.17 2.07
CA PRO A 176 -18.68 -27.81 2.34
C PRO A 176 -18.62 -29.34 2.24
N VAL A 177 -17.97 -29.86 1.21
CA VAL A 177 -17.84 -31.30 0.99
C VAL A 177 -16.95 -31.93 2.06
N MET A 178 -15.82 -31.27 2.38
CA MET A 178 -14.91 -31.67 3.46
C MET A 178 -15.59 -31.67 4.84
N LEU A 179 -16.38 -30.64 5.15
CA LEU A 179 -17.13 -30.58 6.39
C LEU A 179 -18.17 -31.69 6.45
N LEU A 180 -18.90 -31.93 5.35
CA LEU A 180 -19.88 -32.99 5.30
C LEU A 180 -19.22 -34.36 5.51
N THR A 181 -18.09 -34.64 4.85
CA THR A 181 -17.39 -35.91 5.01
C THR A 181 -16.84 -36.09 6.42
N VAL A 182 -16.26 -35.05 7.02
CA VAL A 182 -15.80 -35.10 8.41
C VAL A 182 -16.97 -35.30 9.38
N LEU A 183 -18.07 -34.59 9.18
CA LEU A 183 -19.22 -34.60 10.08
C LEU A 183 -20.04 -35.89 9.97
N VAL A 184 -20.10 -36.50 8.79
CA VAL A 184 -20.82 -37.77 8.56
C VAL A 184 -19.94 -38.98 8.87
N PHE A 185 -18.71 -39.04 8.36
CA PHE A 185 -17.87 -40.25 8.45
C PHE A 185 -16.90 -40.23 9.62
N PHE A 186 -16.29 -39.09 9.93
CA PHE A 186 -15.23 -39.00 10.93
C PHE A 186 -15.72 -38.58 12.31
N ASN A 187 -16.92 -38.05 12.42
CA ASN A 187 -17.47 -37.53 13.67
C ASN A 187 -17.47 -38.60 14.78
N GLY A 188 -18.02 -39.79 14.52
CA GLY A 188 -18.03 -40.90 15.49
C GLY A 188 -16.63 -41.30 16.01
N PRO A 189 -15.68 -41.67 15.13
CA PRO A 189 -14.30 -41.97 15.52
C PRO A 189 -13.57 -40.82 16.25
N VAL A 190 -13.87 -39.57 15.89
CA VAL A 190 -13.27 -38.39 16.56
C VAL A 190 -13.75 -38.28 18.00
N TRP A 191 -15.04 -38.50 18.28
CA TRP A 191 -15.57 -38.49 19.64
C TRP A 191 -14.99 -39.63 20.50
N THR A 192 -14.79 -40.81 19.93
CA THR A 192 -14.20 -41.94 20.66
C THR A 192 -12.71 -41.75 20.93
N MET A 193 -11.95 -41.17 20.00
CA MET A 193 -10.56 -40.75 20.26
C MET A 193 -10.49 -39.65 21.32
N ALA A 194 -11.33 -38.61 21.24
CA ALA A 194 -11.36 -37.53 22.22
C ALA A 194 -11.70 -38.02 23.63
N ALA A 195 -12.63 -38.98 23.74
CA ALA A 195 -13.01 -39.58 25.03
C ALA A 195 -11.91 -40.46 25.66
N THR A 196 -10.96 -40.95 24.87
CA THR A 196 -9.89 -41.87 25.33
C THR A 196 -8.55 -41.18 25.56
N ILE A 197 -8.40 -39.90 25.18
CA ILE A 197 -7.18 -39.12 25.40
C ILE A 197 -7.09 -38.66 26.87
N SER A 198 -5.96 -38.95 27.52
CA SER A 198 -5.68 -38.46 28.88
C SER A 198 -5.32 -36.97 28.89
N ARG A 199 -5.65 -36.28 29.99
CA ARG A 199 -5.38 -34.83 30.16
C ARG A 199 -3.92 -34.45 29.90
N LEU A 200 -2.98 -35.30 30.31
CA LEU A 200 -1.54 -35.06 30.13
C LEU A 200 -1.14 -35.06 28.65
N ARG A 201 -1.65 -36.01 27.85
CA ARG A 201 -1.38 -36.06 26.40
C ARG A 201 -1.99 -34.86 25.67
N LEU A 202 -3.16 -34.40 26.10
CA LEU A 202 -3.81 -33.20 25.56
C LEU A 202 -2.96 -31.95 25.79
N TRP A 203 -2.43 -31.76 27.01
CA TRP A 203 -1.52 -30.65 27.32
C TRP A 203 -0.22 -30.69 26.51
N LEU A 204 0.38 -31.86 26.35
CA LEU A 204 1.57 -32.02 25.52
C LEU A 204 1.30 -31.69 24.04
N ALA A 205 0.14 -32.10 23.50
CA ALA A 205 -0.25 -31.78 22.14
C ALA A 205 -0.50 -30.27 21.94
N LEU A 206 -1.16 -29.61 22.88
CA LEU A 206 -1.35 -28.15 22.85
C LEU A 206 -0.02 -27.40 22.94
N LEU A 207 0.87 -27.83 23.83
CA LEU A 207 2.21 -27.25 23.98
C LEU A 207 3.03 -27.41 22.69
N PHE A 208 2.95 -28.58 22.05
CA PHE A 208 3.57 -28.83 20.75
C PHE A 208 3.04 -27.91 19.64
N LEU A 209 1.71 -27.75 19.54
CA LEU A 209 1.10 -26.83 18.57
C LEU A 209 1.51 -25.36 18.82
N LEU A 210 1.56 -24.94 20.08
CA LEU A 210 2.03 -23.61 20.47
C LEU A 210 3.49 -23.37 20.08
N LEU A 211 4.36 -24.37 20.23
CA LEU A 211 5.76 -24.27 19.82
C LEU A 211 5.90 -24.12 18.30
N ILE A 212 5.10 -24.84 17.49
CA ILE A 212 5.10 -24.68 16.03
C ILE A 212 4.60 -23.28 15.64
N ALA A 213 3.53 -22.79 16.26
CA ALA A 213 2.97 -21.48 15.93
C ALA A 213 3.91 -20.32 16.27
N ALA A 214 4.83 -20.52 17.22
CA ALA A 214 5.83 -19.53 17.62
C ALA A 214 7.15 -19.60 16.82
N ALA A 215 7.35 -20.65 16.02
CA ALA A 215 8.54 -20.87 15.19
C ALA A 215 8.33 -20.36 13.75
#